data_AF-A0A6L3K730-F1
#
_entry.id   AF-A0A6L3K730-F1
#
_cell.length_a   1.000
_cell.length_b   1.000
_cell.length_c   1.000
_cell.angle_alpha   90.00
_cell.angle_beta   90.00
_cell.angle_gamma   90.00
#
_symmetry.space_group_name_H-M   'P 1'
#
loop_
_entity.id
_entity.type
_entity.pdbx_description
1 polymer ?
#
loop_
_entity_poly.entity_id
_entity_poly.type
_entity_poly.pdbx_seq_one_letter_code
_entity_poly.pdbx_strand_id
1 'polypeptide(L)'
;MKKLLFVFFVLAVVMGSTSLHAQIFFLTDDDEREIPLFPSGSEEGGPVARSIIIQPASAYINNDIVTVVFNCDAPTASITITDASGVNVYSGTSINPTLITIELNATEPGEYYLEIELGEARLSGYFTL
;
A
#
# COMPACT_ATOMS: atom_id res chain seq x y z
N MET A 1 -36.57 -36.91 42.47
CA MET A 1 -36.06 -36.69 41.09
C MET A 1 -35.22 -35.41 40.99
N LYS A 2 -34.16 -35.27 41.80
CA LYS A 2 -33.39 -34.00 41.92
C LYS A 2 -31.90 -34.16 41.57
N LYS A 3 -31.38 -35.40 41.66
CA LYS A 3 -30.02 -35.75 41.22
C LYS A 3 -29.89 -35.90 39.70
N LEU A 4 -30.99 -36.28 39.02
CA LEU A 4 -31.01 -36.43 37.56
C LEU A 4 -30.90 -35.07 36.83
N LEU A 5 -31.50 -34.01 37.40
CA LEU A 5 -31.44 -32.64 36.86
C LEU A 5 -30.02 -32.07 36.94
N PHE A 6 -29.27 -32.42 37.99
CA PHE A 6 -27.90 -31.98 38.20
C PHE A 6 -26.94 -32.62 37.19
N VAL A 7 -27.15 -33.90 36.85
CA VAL A 7 -26.36 -34.60 35.82
C VAL A 7 -26.59 -33.99 34.43
N PHE A 8 -27.83 -33.62 34.11
CA PHE A 8 -28.16 -32.94 32.85
C PHE A 8 -27.50 -31.55 32.75
N PHE A 9 -27.44 -30.81 33.87
CA PHE A 9 -26.82 -29.48 33.90
C PHE A 9 -25.30 -29.55 33.70
N VAL A 10 -24.62 -30.53 34.30
CA VAL A 10 -23.18 -30.74 34.10
C VAL A 10 -22.87 -31.19 32.67
N LEU A 11 -23.69 -32.04 32.07
CA LEU A 11 -23.49 -32.50 30.68
C LEU A 11 -23.68 -31.35 29.66
N ALA A 12 -24.66 -30.47 29.89
CA ALA A 12 -24.88 -29.29 29.04
C ALA A 12 -23.75 -28.27 29.13
N VAL A 13 -23.14 -28.08 30.32
CA VAL A 13 -21.98 -27.20 30.50
C VAL A 13 -20.72 -27.78 29.84
N VAL A 14 -20.52 -29.10 29.87
CA VAL A 14 -19.38 -29.77 29.23
C VAL A 14 -19.50 -29.80 27.70
N MET A 15 -20.71 -29.86 27.14
CA MET A 15 -20.93 -29.83 25.68
C MET A 15 -20.96 -28.42 25.06
N GLY A 16 -21.03 -27.36 25.88
CA GLY A 16 -21.02 -25.97 25.41
C GLY A 16 -19.64 -25.41 25.06
N SER A 17 -18.58 -26.22 25.16
CA SER A 17 -17.19 -25.81 24.92
C SER A 17 -16.62 -26.41 23.63
N THR A 18 -17.38 -26.50 22.54
CA THR A 18 -16.72 -26.41 21.23
C THR A 18 -16.29 -24.96 21.12
N SER A 19 -15.03 -24.69 21.44
CA SER A 19 -14.38 -23.42 21.16
C SER A 19 -14.84 -22.96 19.79
N LEU A 20 -15.46 -21.77 19.73
CA LEU A 20 -15.57 -21.01 18.50
C LEU A 20 -14.21 -21.18 17.82
N HIS A 21 -14.20 -21.87 16.69
CA HIS A 21 -13.07 -21.85 15.79
C HIS A 21 -12.97 -20.38 15.42
N ALA A 22 -12.16 -19.63 16.18
CA ALA A 22 -11.61 -18.37 15.74
C ALA A 22 -11.08 -18.74 14.38
N GLN A 23 -11.76 -18.24 13.35
CA GLN A 23 -11.26 -18.34 12.00
C GLN A 23 -9.87 -17.75 12.12
N ILE A 24 -8.85 -18.60 12.04
CA ILE A 24 -7.52 -18.14 11.66
C ILE A 24 -7.78 -17.67 10.24
N PHE A 25 -8.17 -16.40 10.14
CA PHE A 25 -8.05 -15.64 8.93
C PHE A 25 -6.55 -15.63 8.71
N PHE A 26 -6.07 -16.65 8.00
CA PHE A 26 -4.85 -16.49 7.24
C PHE A 26 -5.21 -15.38 6.25
N LEU A 27 -5.02 -14.13 6.69
CA LEU A 27 -4.53 -13.08 5.82
C LEU A 27 -3.41 -13.78 5.07
N THR A 28 -3.66 -14.11 3.80
CA THR A 28 -2.56 -14.02 2.86
C THR A 28 -1.97 -12.65 3.15
N ASP A 29 -0.73 -12.67 3.62
CA ASP A 29 0.12 -11.53 3.97
C ASP A 29 0.39 -10.74 2.69
N ASP A 30 -0.69 -10.23 2.09
CA ASP A 30 -0.64 -9.30 0.99
C ASP A 30 -0.57 -7.94 1.64
N ASP A 31 0.59 -7.66 2.25
CA ASP A 31 0.96 -6.36 2.78
C ASP A 31 1.16 -5.32 1.66
N GLU A 32 0.81 -5.68 0.41
CA GLU A 32 0.71 -4.76 -0.71
C GLU A 32 -0.33 -3.67 -0.43
N ARG A 33 0.15 -2.43 -0.44
CA ARG A 33 -0.65 -1.22 -0.26
C ARG A 33 -0.41 -0.29 -1.43
N GLU A 34 -1.46 0.33 -1.94
CA GLU A 34 -1.34 1.41 -2.93
C GLU A 34 -0.68 2.64 -2.29
N ILE A 35 0.24 3.27 -3.00
CA ILE A 35 0.81 4.57 -2.68
C ILE A 35 -0.02 5.63 -3.42
N PRO A 36 -0.81 6.47 -2.73
CA PRO A 36 -1.62 7.49 -3.39
C PRO A 36 -0.73 8.50 -4.09
N LEU A 37 -0.84 8.58 -5.42
CA LEU A 37 -0.11 9.53 -6.24
C LEU A 37 -1.01 10.73 -6.59
N PHE A 38 -0.42 11.92 -6.59
CA PHE A 38 -1.09 13.17 -6.95
C PHE A 38 -0.27 13.93 -7.98
N PRO A 39 -0.90 14.57 -8.98
CA PRO A 39 -0.20 15.44 -9.90
C PRO A 39 0.38 16.64 -9.14
N SER A 40 1.68 16.85 -9.30
CA SER A 40 2.36 18.00 -8.71
C SER A 40 1.97 19.28 -9.45
N GLY A 41 1.62 20.35 -8.72
CA GLY A 41 1.26 21.65 -9.29
C GLY A 41 -0.22 21.91 -9.56
N SER A 42 -1.15 21.09 -9.03
CA SER A 42 -2.57 21.47 -9.00
C SER A 42 -2.76 22.67 -8.05
N GLU A 43 -2.92 23.88 -8.59
CA GLU A 43 -3.24 25.07 -7.79
C GLU A 43 -4.56 24.86 -7.04
N GLU A 44 -4.49 24.97 -5.72
CA GLU A 44 -5.68 24.92 -4.86
C GLU A 44 -6.48 26.23 -5.06
N GLY A 45 -7.69 26.14 -5.63
CA GLY A 45 -8.63 27.28 -5.70
C GLY A 45 -9.19 27.65 -7.07
N GLY A 46 -8.79 26.98 -8.15
CA GLY A 46 -9.39 27.15 -9.48
C GLY A 46 -10.67 26.31 -9.69
N PRO A 47 -11.55 26.68 -10.65
CA PRO A 47 -12.67 25.81 -11.03
C PRO A 47 -12.14 24.45 -11.50
N VAL A 48 -12.43 23.40 -10.73
CA VAL A 48 -12.03 22.03 -11.04
C VAL A 48 -12.90 21.53 -12.19
N ALA A 49 -12.35 21.50 -13.40
CA ALA A 49 -12.94 20.76 -14.50
C ALA A 49 -12.95 19.26 -14.11
N ARG A 50 -14.14 18.66 -14.03
CA ARG A 50 -14.30 17.21 -13.76
C ARG A 50 -13.96 16.41 -15.02
N SER A 51 -12.69 16.36 -15.38
CA SER A 51 -12.16 15.44 -16.39
C SER A 51 -11.84 14.10 -15.73
N ILE A 52 -11.91 13.00 -16.50
CA ILE A 52 -11.35 11.72 -16.07
C ILE A 52 -9.84 11.93 -15.97
N ILE A 53 -9.27 11.89 -14.76
CA ILE A 53 -7.82 11.91 -14.57
C ILE A 53 -7.32 10.51 -14.92
N ILE A 54 -6.72 10.36 -16.10
CA ILE A 54 -5.96 9.17 -16.43
C ILE A 54 -4.61 9.34 -15.75
N GLN A 55 -4.37 8.56 -14.70
CA GLN A 55 -3.14 8.65 -13.93
C GLN A 55 -2.02 7.92 -14.70
N PRO A 56 -0.94 8.61 -15.10
CA PRO A 56 0.08 8.04 -15.98
C PRO A 56 0.95 6.97 -15.31
N ALA A 57 0.92 6.87 -13.98
CA ALA A 57 1.54 5.77 -13.23
C ALA A 57 0.73 5.43 -11.98
N SER A 58 0.86 4.19 -11.52
CA SER A 58 0.36 3.69 -10.23
C SER A 58 1.55 3.18 -9.42
N ALA A 59 1.48 3.27 -8.09
CA ALA A 59 2.56 2.82 -7.23
C ALA A 59 2.02 1.99 -6.06
N TYR A 60 2.79 0.99 -5.65
CA TYR A 60 2.45 0.06 -4.59
C TYR A 60 3.68 -0.20 -3.71
N ILE A 61 3.45 -0.53 -2.45
CA ILE A 61 4.47 -0.96 -1.52
C ILE A 61 4.07 -2.31 -0.92
N ASN A 62 4.99 -3.27 -0.98
CA ASN A 62 4.87 -4.54 -0.27
C ASN A 62 6.17 -4.75 0.52
N ASN A 63 6.08 -4.77 1.85
CA ASN A 63 7.24 -4.70 2.74
C ASN A 63 8.16 -3.52 2.35
N ASP A 64 9.42 -3.80 1.97
CA ASP A 64 10.41 -2.79 1.57
C ASP A 64 10.52 -2.63 0.05
N ILE A 65 9.58 -3.19 -0.71
CA ILE A 65 9.60 -3.22 -2.17
C ILE A 65 8.55 -2.28 -2.74
N VAL A 66 9.01 -1.15 -3.30
CA VAL A 66 8.17 -0.22 -4.05
C VAL A 66 8.07 -0.69 -5.51
N THR A 67 6.85 -0.83 -6.01
CA THR A 67 6.57 -1.12 -7.41
C THR A 67 5.86 0.05 -8.06
N VAL A 68 6.38 0.53 -9.18
CA VAL A 68 5.78 1.58 -10.01
C VAL A 68 5.38 0.99 -11.36
N VAL A 69 4.09 1.07 -11.68
CA VAL A 69 3.51 0.64 -12.95
C VAL A 69 3.22 1.86 -13.81
N PHE A 70 3.70 1.86 -15.04
CA PHE A 70 3.53 2.95 -15.99
C PHE A 70 2.33 2.66 -16.89
N ASN A 71 1.30 3.50 -16.78
CA ASN A 71 0.01 3.34 -17.46
C ASN A 71 -0.07 4.14 -18.77
N CYS A 72 1.01 4.82 -19.16
CA CYS A 72 1.14 5.54 -20.42
C CYS A 72 2.50 5.28 -21.06
N ASP A 73 2.58 5.46 -22.38
CA ASP A 73 3.86 5.43 -23.08
C ASP A 73 4.66 6.69 -22.74
N ALA A 74 5.66 6.53 -21.87
CA ALA A 74 6.62 7.57 -21.53
C ALA A 74 8.00 7.21 -22.09
N PRO A 75 8.65 8.07 -22.90
CA PRO A 75 9.97 7.76 -23.46
C PRO A 75 11.03 7.60 -22.38
N THR A 76 10.88 8.32 -21.27
CA THR A 76 11.73 8.26 -20.09
C THR A 76 10.91 8.49 -18.84
N ALA A 77 11.26 7.83 -17.75
CA ALA A 77 10.77 8.20 -16.43
C ALA A 77 11.91 8.23 -15.41
N SER A 78 11.84 9.18 -14.49
CA SER A 78 12.73 9.28 -13.33
C SER A 78 11.93 9.04 -12.06
N ILE A 79 12.48 8.25 -11.15
CA ILE A 79 11.90 7.99 -9.83
C ILE A 79 12.89 8.46 -8.78
N THR A 80 12.39 9.16 -7.77
CA THR A 80 13.14 9.57 -6.59
C THR A 80 12.36 9.19 -5.34
N ILE A 81 13.03 8.60 -4.35
CA ILE A 81 12.44 8.30 -3.04
C ILE A 81 13.30 8.94 -1.96
N THR A 82 12.63 9.65 -1.05
CA THR A 82 13.24 10.37 0.06
C THR A 82 12.66 9.84 1.38
N ASP A 83 13.50 9.64 2.39
CA ASP A 83 13.05 9.24 3.72
C ASP A 83 12.51 10.43 4.56
N ALA A 84 12.01 10.14 5.76
CA ALA A 84 11.47 11.14 6.69
C ALA A 84 12.49 12.23 7.09
N SER A 85 13.79 11.97 6.96
CA SER A 85 14.85 12.95 7.26
C SER A 85 15.17 13.87 6.09
N GLY A 86 14.57 13.63 4.93
CA GLY A 86 14.85 14.35 3.69
C GLY A 86 16.04 13.78 2.91
N VAL A 87 16.54 12.59 3.27
CA VAL A 87 17.66 11.94 2.57
C VAL A 87 17.13 11.14 1.39
N ASN A 88 17.77 11.31 0.22
CA ASN A 88 17.49 10.49 -0.95
C ASN A 88 17.97 9.05 -0.69
N VAL A 89 17.03 8.10 -0.65
CA VAL A 89 17.31 6.67 -0.48
C VAL A 89 17.30 5.92 -1.81
N TYR A 90 16.68 6.51 -2.84
CA TYR A 90 16.72 5.99 -4.21
C TYR A 90 16.59 7.12 -5.24
N SER A 91 17.33 7.00 -6.34
CA SER A 91 17.11 7.78 -7.55
C SER A 91 17.49 6.95 -8.78
N GLY A 92 16.64 6.94 -9.80
CA GLY A 92 16.88 6.18 -11.02
C GLY A 92 16.09 6.71 -12.21
N THR A 93 16.65 6.57 -13.41
CA THR A 93 16.00 6.95 -14.67
C THR A 93 15.97 5.74 -15.61
N SER A 94 14.82 5.49 -16.23
CA SER A 94 14.61 4.38 -17.17
C SER A 94 14.04 4.88 -18.50
N ILE A 95 14.37 4.18 -19.58
CA ILE A 95 13.89 4.48 -20.95
C ILE A 95 12.75 3.52 -21.28
N ASN A 96 11.64 4.05 -21.78
CA ASN A 96 10.41 3.31 -22.08
C ASN A 96 9.97 2.33 -20.97
N PRO A 97 9.88 2.74 -19.69
CA PRO A 97 9.54 1.83 -18.62
C PRO A 97 8.07 1.40 -18.67
N THR A 98 7.82 0.14 -18.33
CA THR A 98 6.45 -0.39 -18.12
C THR A 98 6.20 -0.71 -16.64
N LEU A 99 7.22 -1.24 -15.96
CA LEU A 99 7.18 -1.58 -14.55
C LEU A 99 8.59 -1.41 -13.98
N ILE A 100 8.70 -0.81 -12.80
CA ILE A 100 9.95 -0.68 -12.05
C ILE A 100 9.70 -1.18 -10.63
N THR A 101 10.61 -2.00 -10.13
CA THR A 101 10.60 -2.51 -8.75
C THR A 101 11.87 -2.05 -8.04
N ILE A 102 11.72 -1.54 -6.83
CA ILE A 102 12.77 -0.89 -6.04
C ILE A 102 12.76 -1.51 -4.65
N GLU A 103 13.85 -2.14 -4.26
CA GLU A 103 14.07 -2.63 -2.90
C GLU A 103 14.78 -1.55 -2.08
N LEU A 104 14.11 -1.03 -1.05
CA LEU A 104 14.61 0.09 -0.25
C LEU A 104 15.62 -0.34 0.81
N ASN A 105 15.64 -1.62 1.21
CA ASN A 105 16.47 -2.14 2.31
C ASN A 105 16.38 -1.24 3.56
N ALA A 106 15.17 -0.77 3.87
CA ALA A 106 14.96 0.16 4.96
C ALA A 106 15.31 -0.51 6.30
N THR A 107 16.03 0.22 7.15
CA THR A 107 16.43 -0.29 8.47
C THR A 107 15.52 0.22 9.59
N GLU A 108 14.76 1.28 9.34
CA GLU A 108 13.87 1.91 10.30
C GLU A 108 12.52 2.19 9.64
N PRO A 109 11.40 1.98 10.35
CA PRO A 109 10.07 2.34 9.87
C PRO A 109 9.94 3.87 9.78
N GLY A 110 9.09 4.35 8.89
CA GLY A 110 8.92 5.79 8.71
C GLY A 110 8.11 6.19 7.49
N GLU A 111 7.84 7.48 7.38
CA GLU A 111 7.22 8.08 6.22
C GLU A 111 8.27 8.36 5.13
N TYR A 112 7.93 8.00 3.90
CA TYR A 112 8.75 8.19 2.72
C TYR A 112 7.96 8.98 1.68
N TYR A 113 8.68 9.74 0.86
CA TYR A 113 8.14 10.51 -0.24
C TYR A 113 8.63 9.94 -1.57
N LEU A 114 7.68 9.53 -2.42
CA LEU A 114 7.92 9.06 -3.79
C LEU A 114 7.61 10.21 -4.76
N GLU A 115 8.55 10.51 -5.65
CA GLU A 115 8.36 11.40 -6.79
C GLU A 115 8.66 10.66 -8.11
N ILE A 116 7.78 10.83 -9.09
CA ILE A 116 7.88 10.26 -10.43
C ILE A 116 7.76 11.38 -11.45
N GLU A 117 8.76 11.50 -12.32
CA GLU A 117 8.78 12.43 -13.45
C GLU A 117 8.61 11.65 -14.76
N LEU A 118 7.63 12.04 -15.57
CA LEU A 118 7.28 11.43 -16.85
C LEU A 118 7.16 12.51 -17.93
N GLY A 119 8.28 12.93 -18.52
CA GLY A 119 8.28 14.06 -19.45
C GLY A 119 7.82 15.35 -18.77
N GLU A 120 6.64 15.86 -19.14
CA GLU A 120 6.03 17.06 -18.52
C GLU A 120 5.15 16.74 -17.31
N ALA A 121 4.80 15.48 -17.08
CA ALA A 121 3.98 15.08 -15.94
C ALA A 121 4.86 14.78 -14.71
N ARG A 122 4.38 15.22 -13.55
CA ARG A 122 4.98 14.90 -12.25
C ARG A 122 3.91 14.34 -11.33
N LEU A 123 4.19 13.18 -10.75
CA LEU A 123 3.35 12.54 -9.74
C LEU A 123 4.15 12.42 -8.45
N SER A 124 3.49 12.60 -7.32
CA SER A 124 4.11 12.31 -6.03
C SER A 124 3.12 11.83 -4.98
N GLY A 125 3.65 11.14 -3.97
CA GLY A 125 2.85 10.53 -2.92
C GLY A 125 3.72 10.22 -1.70
N TYR A 126 3.05 10.12 -0.55
CA TYR A 126 3.66 9.67 0.69
C TYR A 126 3.24 8.23 0.97
N PHE A 127 4.14 7.45 1.58
CA PHE A 127 3.86 6.09 2.03
C PHE A 127 4.66 5.77 3.29
N THR A 128 4.26 4.73 4.01
CA THR A 128 4.93 4.28 5.24
C THR A 128 5.48 2.88 5.09
N LEU A 129 6.73 2.72 5.53
CA LEU A 129 7.36 1.43 5.83
C LEU A 129 7.21 1.14 7.32
#